data_AF-A0A0T7A116-F1
#
_entry.id   AF-A0A0T7A116-F1
#
_cell.length_a   1.000
_cell.length_b   1.000
_cell.length_c   1.000
_cell.angle_alpha   90.00
_cell.angle_beta   90.00
_cell.angle_gamma   90.00
#
_symmetry.space_group_name_H-M   'P 1'
#
loop_
_entity.id
_entity.type
_entity.pdbx_description
1 polymer ?
#
loop_
_entity_poly.entity_id
_entity_poly.type
_entity_poly.pdbx_seq_one_letter_code
_entity_poly.pdbx_strand_id
1 'polypeptide(L)'
;MENTMQLVLTEADLSKLKPSTRADLITTLFPKLPEKSSDNPLGLEWDDVVNLTPGQIEEFMSGCSDETKAGLRVIAEHGPTIHASLLAEAGIENYGHFQGRVTKRTRTVTGDKHAFLFTWDDWTSEENDGVGHYAVTEATHRSLRIFFNLD
;
A
#
# COMPACT_ATOMS: atom_id res chain seq x y z
N MET A 1 -5.32 45.70 14.08
CA MET A 1 -6.10 44.61 13.44
C MET A 1 -5.07 43.71 12.78
N GLU A 2 -4.84 42.53 13.34
CA GLU A 2 -3.96 41.54 12.70
C GLU A 2 -4.69 40.99 11.47
N ASN A 3 -4.11 41.16 10.29
CA ASN A 3 -4.60 40.52 9.08
C ASN A 3 -4.22 39.05 9.13
N THR A 4 -5.16 38.19 9.52
CA THR A 4 -4.99 36.75 9.37
C THR A 4 -5.14 36.40 7.89
N MET A 5 -4.05 35.94 7.27
CA MET A 5 -4.09 35.41 5.91
C MET A 5 -4.47 33.93 5.96
N GLN A 6 -5.52 33.56 5.25
CA GLN A 6 -5.97 32.17 5.13
C GLN A 6 -5.70 31.66 3.71
N LEU A 7 -4.88 30.61 3.60
CA LEU A 7 -4.69 29.88 2.36
C LEU A 7 -5.58 28.63 2.40
N VAL A 8 -6.44 28.46 1.39
CA VAL A 8 -7.30 27.28 1.25
C VAL A 8 -6.86 26.52 0.01
N LEU A 9 -6.43 25.27 0.19
CA LEU A 9 -6.07 24.37 -0.90
C LEU A 9 -7.18 23.35 -1.10
N THR A 10 -7.68 23.23 -2.33
CA THR A 10 -8.65 22.19 -2.69
C THR A 10 -7.96 20.96 -3.27
N GLU A 11 -8.68 19.84 -3.34
CA GLU A 11 -8.18 18.62 -3.99
C GLU A 11 -7.78 18.86 -5.45
N ALA A 12 -8.54 19.69 -6.18
CA ALA A 12 -8.24 20.07 -7.56
C ALA A 12 -6.98 20.94 -7.71
N ASP A 13 -6.57 21.63 -6.64
CA ASP A 13 -5.31 22.38 -6.62
C ASP A 13 -4.13 21.46 -6.33
N LEU A 14 -4.30 20.52 -5.39
CA LEU A 14 -3.31 19.48 -5.11
C LEU A 14 -3.07 18.58 -6.33
N SER A 15 -4.12 18.26 -7.09
CA SER A 15 -4.07 17.41 -8.28
C SER A 15 -3.14 17.93 -9.38
N LYS A 16 -2.99 19.26 -9.47
CA LYS A 16 -2.12 19.95 -10.44
C LYS A 16 -0.66 20.04 -10.01
N LEU A 17 -0.34 19.72 -8.76
CA LEU A 17 1.03 19.73 -8.27
C LEU A 17 1.78 18.49 -8.73
N LYS A 18 3.09 18.65 -8.95
CA LYS A 18 3.97 17.51 -9.21
C LYS A 18 3.94 16.56 -8.00
N PRO A 19 4.05 15.23 -8.20
CA PRO A 19 4.02 14.26 -7.11
C PRO A 19 5.02 14.56 -5.99
N SER A 20 6.25 14.97 -6.33
CA SER A 20 7.27 15.36 -5.35
C SER A 20 6.86 16.58 -4.52
N THR A 21 6.31 17.62 -5.17
CA THR A 21 5.81 18.82 -4.47
C THR A 21 4.63 18.49 -3.55
N ARG A 22 3.77 17.55 -3.94
CA ARG A 22 2.68 17.08 -3.07
C ARG A 22 3.25 16.34 -1.85
N ALA A 23 4.22 15.46 -2.04
CA ALA A 23 4.88 14.76 -0.94
C ALA A 23 5.56 15.74 0.05
N ASP A 24 6.26 16.76 -0.47
CA ASP A 24 6.90 17.80 0.34
C ASP A 24 5.87 18.61 1.15
N LEU A 25 4.75 19.00 0.52
CA LEU A 25 3.67 19.73 1.19
C LEU A 25 3.03 18.92 2.30
N ILE A 26 2.75 17.63 2.06
CA ILE A 26 2.15 16.78 3.07
C ILE A 26 3.11 16.63 4.26
N THR A 27 4.40 16.39 4.01
CA THR A 27 5.43 16.29 5.06
C THR A 27 5.57 17.58 5.87
N THR A 28 5.52 18.74 5.20
CA THR A 28 5.71 20.04 5.83
C THR A 28 4.48 20.49 6.64
N LEU A 29 3.28 20.29 6.10
CA LEU A 29 2.04 20.76 6.70
C LEU A 29 1.43 19.76 7.68
N PHE A 30 1.72 18.48 7.49
CA PHE A 30 1.27 17.38 8.34
C PHE A 30 2.50 16.57 8.80
N PRO A 31 3.38 17.15 9.63
CA PRO A 31 4.59 16.47 10.11
C PRO A 31 4.30 15.25 10.99
N LYS A 32 3.05 15.12 11.46
CA LYS A 32 2.47 13.89 12.03
C LYS A 32 1.54 13.21 11.03
N LEU A 33 2.03 12.91 9.83
CA LEU A 33 1.54 11.69 9.20
C LEU A 33 1.92 10.53 10.13
N PRO A 34 1.07 9.50 10.29
CA PRO A 34 1.49 8.32 11.03
C PRO A 34 2.82 7.87 10.44
N GLU A 35 3.87 7.89 11.26
CA GLU A 35 5.12 7.21 10.97
C GLU A 35 4.76 5.81 10.47
N LYS A 36 5.54 5.26 9.51
CA LYS A 36 5.45 3.82 9.18
C LYS A 36 5.31 3.08 10.50
N SER A 37 4.22 2.33 10.68
CA SER A 37 3.87 1.75 11.97
C SER A 37 5.10 1.07 12.55
N SER A 38 5.51 1.49 13.74
CA SER A 38 6.60 0.84 14.48
C SER A 38 6.26 -0.60 14.88
N ASP A 39 5.00 -1.02 14.70
CA ASP A 39 4.60 -2.42 14.72
C ASP A 39 5.13 -3.12 13.46
N ASN A 40 6.37 -3.56 13.57
CA ASN A 40 7.00 -4.53 12.68
C ASN A 40 7.32 -5.81 13.47
N PRO A 41 6.32 -6.51 14.03
CA PRO A 41 6.55 -7.64 14.93
C PRO A 41 7.31 -8.79 14.28
N LEU A 42 7.27 -8.89 12.96
CA LEU A 42 7.99 -9.89 12.16
C LEU A 42 9.37 -9.42 11.67
N GLY A 43 9.81 -8.20 12.03
CA GLY A 43 11.12 -7.68 11.60
C GLY A 43 11.26 -7.50 10.08
N LEU A 44 10.14 -7.31 9.37
CA LEU A 44 10.09 -7.18 7.91
C LEU A 44 10.86 -5.96 7.42
N GLU A 45 11.51 -6.07 6.26
CA GLU A 45 12.18 -4.95 5.62
C GLU A 45 11.16 -4.07 4.90
N TRP A 46 11.00 -2.84 5.37
CA TRP A 46 10.06 -1.87 4.81
C TRP A 46 10.72 -0.90 3.83
N ASP A 47 12.01 -1.10 3.52
CA ASP A 47 12.73 -0.29 2.55
C ASP A 47 12.02 -0.42 1.19
N ASP A 48 11.71 0.72 0.58
CA ASP A 48 10.92 0.83 -0.66
C ASP A 48 9.44 0.40 -0.62
N VAL A 49 8.90 -0.04 0.53
CA VAL A 49 7.44 -0.24 0.67
C VAL A 49 6.75 1.12 0.82
N VAL A 50 5.77 1.37 -0.05
CA VAL A 50 5.06 2.65 -0.15
C VAL A 50 3.67 2.61 0.47
N ASN A 51 3.21 3.78 0.92
CA ASN A 51 1.81 4.00 1.28
C ASN A 51 1.02 4.39 0.03
N LEU A 52 -0.03 3.64 -0.30
CA LEU A 52 -0.99 4.04 -1.32
C LEU A 52 -2.20 4.68 -0.65
N THR A 53 -2.56 5.89 -1.11
CA THR A 53 -3.79 6.58 -0.71
C THR A 53 -5.03 5.94 -1.36
N PRO A 54 -6.26 6.23 -0.90
CA PRO A 54 -7.47 5.69 -1.53
C PRO A 54 -7.57 5.96 -3.03
N GLY A 55 -7.30 7.19 -3.47
CA GLY A 55 -7.30 7.52 -4.91
C GLY A 55 -6.22 6.77 -5.71
N GLN A 56 -5.05 6.53 -5.11
CA GLN A 56 -4.02 5.69 -5.74
C GLN A 56 -4.40 4.21 -5.77
N ILE A 57 -5.14 3.71 -4.77
CA ILE A 57 -5.70 2.35 -4.79
C ILE A 57 -6.74 2.22 -5.90
N GLU A 58 -7.63 3.20 -6.09
CA GLU A 58 -8.58 3.18 -7.21
C GLU A 58 -7.86 3.12 -8.57
N GLU A 59 -6.85 3.98 -8.76
CA GLU A 59 -6.02 3.95 -9.96
C GLU A 59 -5.32 2.60 -10.09
N PHE A 60 -4.68 2.11 -9.02
CA PHE A 60 -4.00 0.82 -8.98
C PHE A 60 -4.93 -0.31 -9.43
N MET A 61 -6.11 -0.41 -8.82
CA MET A 61 -7.11 -1.45 -9.06
C MET A 61 -7.70 -1.41 -10.47
N SER A 62 -7.83 -0.22 -11.08
CA SER A 62 -8.33 -0.09 -12.46
C SER A 62 -7.45 -0.83 -13.48
N GLY A 63 -6.16 -0.98 -13.20
CA GLY A 63 -5.22 -1.72 -14.05
C GLY A 63 -4.93 -3.15 -13.59
N CYS A 64 -5.61 -3.64 -12.55
CA CYS A 64 -5.45 -4.99 -12.05
C CYS A 64 -6.44 -5.96 -12.71
N SER A 65 -5.95 -7.18 -12.98
CA SER A 65 -6.83 -8.30 -13.31
C SER A 65 -7.72 -8.69 -12.13
N ASP A 66 -8.84 -9.36 -12.38
CA ASP A 66 -9.76 -9.78 -11.32
C ASP A 66 -9.09 -10.76 -10.34
N GLU A 67 -8.21 -11.62 -10.85
CA GLU A 67 -7.34 -12.48 -10.03
C GLU A 67 -6.46 -11.65 -9.08
N THR A 68 -5.78 -10.62 -9.58
CA THR A 68 -4.97 -9.74 -8.72
C THR A 68 -5.82 -9.00 -7.69
N LYS A 69 -7.02 -8.55 -8.06
CA LYS A 69 -7.97 -7.90 -7.14
C LYS A 69 -8.43 -8.87 -6.05
N ALA A 70 -8.67 -10.14 -6.38
CA ALA A 70 -9.03 -11.17 -5.41
C ALA A 70 -7.92 -11.34 -4.36
N GLY A 71 -6.65 -11.44 -4.77
CA GLY A 71 -5.53 -11.50 -3.83
C GLY A 71 -5.40 -10.25 -2.94
N LEU A 72 -5.64 -9.06 -3.49
CA LEU A 72 -5.62 -7.81 -2.70
C LEU A 72 -6.81 -7.69 -1.76
N ARG A 73 -7.94 -8.30 -2.10
CA ARG A 73 -9.10 -8.39 -1.21
C ARG A 73 -8.80 -9.24 0.01
N VAL A 74 -8.08 -10.35 -0.13
CA VAL A 74 -7.59 -11.14 1.01
C VAL A 74 -6.77 -10.28 1.97
N ILE A 75 -5.87 -9.45 1.44
CA ILE A 75 -5.10 -8.51 2.27
C ILE A 75 -6.02 -7.50 2.96
N ALA A 76 -7.06 -6.98 2.29
CA ALA A 76 -8.02 -6.07 2.91
C ALA A 76 -8.83 -6.72 4.04
N GLU A 77 -9.20 -7.99 3.87
CA GLU A 77 -10.04 -8.76 4.81
C GLU A 77 -9.24 -9.27 6.01
N HIS A 78 -7.98 -9.67 5.82
CA HIS A 78 -7.18 -10.36 6.85
C HIS A 78 -5.91 -9.62 7.29
N GLY A 79 -5.54 -8.54 6.60
CA GLY A 79 -4.31 -7.79 6.83
C GLY A 79 -4.31 -6.93 8.10
N PRO A 80 -3.27 -6.09 8.27
CA PRO A 80 -2.29 -5.66 7.25
C PRO A 80 -1.22 -6.70 6.89
N THR A 81 -1.00 -7.69 7.75
CA THR A 81 -0.11 -8.84 7.53
C THR A 81 -0.95 -10.10 7.36
N ILE A 82 -0.69 -10.88 6.32
CA ILE A 82 -1.39 -12.13 6.04
C ILE A 82 -0.40 -13.28 5.85
N HIS A 83 -0.81 -14.49 6.25
CA HIS A 83 -0.12 -15.71 5.84
C HIS A 83 -0.44 -15.99 4.36
N ALA A 84 0.57 -16.33 3.55
CA ALA A 84 0.39 -16.44 2.10
C ALA A 84 -0.57 -17.59 1.69
N SER A 85 -0.82 -18.57 2.56
CA SER A 85 -1.82 -19.63 2.30
C SER A 85 -3.23 -19.08 2.06
N LEU A 86 -3.58 -17.94 2.66
CA LEU A 86 -4.88 -17.29 2.43
C LEU A 86 -5.04 -16.83 0.97
N LEU A 87 -3.93 -16.54 0.28
CA LEU A 87 -3.97 -16.22 -1.15
C LEU A 87 -4.29 -17.47 -1.98
N ALA A 88 -3.75 -18.64 -1.63
CA ALA A 88 -4.08 -19.89 -2.30
C ALA A 88 -5.55 -20.28 -2.10
N GLU A 89 -6.12 -20.05 -0.91
CA GLU A 89 -7.55 -20.24 -0.65
C GLU A 89 -8.44 -19.35 -1.55
N ALA A 90 -7.92 -18.19 -1.95
CA ALA A 90 -8.56 -17.28 -2.92
C ALA A 90 -8.23 -17.59 -4.39
N GLY A 91 -7.56 -18.71 -4.69
CA GLY A 91 -7.21 -19.14 -6.05
C GLY A 91 -5.91 -18.54 -6.60
N ILE A 92 -5.09 -17.91 -5.77
CA ILE A 92 -3.78 -17.37 -6.16
C ILE A 92 -2.69 -18.41 -5.88
N GLU A 93 -2.48 -19.32 -6.82
CA GLU A 93 -1.53 -20.44 -6.63
C GLU A 93 -0.08 -20.07 -6.98
N ASN A 94 0.13 -19.05 -7.81
CA ASN A 94 1.46 -18.58 -8.20
C ASN A 94 1.78 -17.24 -7.56
N TYR A 95 2.34 -17.29 -6.35
CA TYR A 95 2.65 -16.11 -5.55
C TYR A 95 3.69 -15.19 -6.22
N GLY A 96 4.73 -15.75 -6.85
CA GLY A 96 5.74 -14.96 -7.57
C GLY A 96 5.14 -14.16 -8.74
N HIS A 97 4.16 -14.74 -9.44
CA HIS A 97 3.43 -14.04 -10.49
C HIS A 97 2.50 -12.94 -9.93
N PHE A 98 1.81 -13.21 -8.82
CA PHE A 98 1.00 -12.21 -8.11
C PHE A 98 1.87 -11.02 -7.66
N GLN A 99 2.98 -11.29 -6.97
CA GLN A 99 3.94 -10.29 -6.52
C GLN A 99 4.53 -9.48 -7.68
N GLY A 100 4.91 -10.15 -8.77
CA GLY A 100 5.44 -9.48 -9.96
C GLY A 100 4.43 -8.51 -10.60
N ARG A 101 3.15 -8.88 -10.65
CA ARG A 101 2.08 -8.02 -11.20
C ARG A 101 1.80 -6.84 -10.28
N VAL A 102 1.69 -7.07 -8.97
CA VAL A 102 1.48 -6.02 -7.97
C VAL A 102 2.63 -5.02 -8.00
N THR A 103 3.87 -5.47 -7.94
CA THR A 103 5.06 -4.59 -7.99
C THR A 103 5.08 -3.71 -9.23
N LYS A 104 4.84 -4.28 -10.42
CA LYS A 104 4.79 -3.51 -11.67
C LYS A 104 3.72 -2.41 -11.60
N ARG A 105 2.56 -2.72 -11.03
CA ARG A 105 1.47 -1.76 -10.91
C ARG A 105 1.78 -0.67 -9.88
N THR A 106 2.38 -1.02 -8.74
CA THR A 106 2.80 -0.04 -7.73
C THR A 106 3.72 1.01 -8.34
N ARG A 107 4.76 0.56 -9.04
CA ARG A 107 5.74 1.45 -9.70
C ARG A 107 5.12 2.32 -10.78
N THR A 108 4.08 1.81 -11.45
CA THR A 108 3.33 2.59 -12.45
C THR A 108 2.55 3.72 -11.79
N VAL A 109 1.83 3.44 -10.70
CA VAL A 109 0.99 4.41 -9.99
C VAL A 109 1.80 5.43 -9.20
N THR A 110 2.93 5.01 -8.62
CA THR A 110 3.79 5.93 -7.86
C THR A 110 4.79 6.68 -8.72
N GLY A 111 5.14 6.15 -9.90
CA GLY A 111 6.24 6.63 -10.72
C GLY A 111 7.63 6.33 -10.15
N ASP A 112 7.71 5.57 -9.06
CA ASP A 112 8.97 5.17 -8.43
C ASP A 112 9.37 3.76 -8.86
N LYS A 113 10.58 3.61 -9.40
CA LYS A 113 11.11 2.34 -9.92
C LYS A 113 11.49 1.35 -8.81
N HIS A 114 11.63 1.80 -7.58
CA HIS A 114 11.99 0.98 -6.43
C HIS A 114 10.77 0.54 -5.62
N ALA A 115 9.65 1.27 -5.72
CA ALA A 115 8.45 1.02 -4.92
C ALA A 115 7.91 -0.42 -4.97
N PHE A 116 7.51 -0.91 -3.79
CA PHE A 116 6.77 -2.14 -3.54
C PHE A 116 5.47 -1.86 -2.76
N LEU A 117 4.40 -2.63 -3.02
CA LEU A 117 3.15 -2.50 -2.26
C LEU A 117 3.25 -3.13 -0.87
N PHE A 118 3.93 -4.28 -0.82
CA PHE A 118 4.09 -5.10 0.37
C PHE A 118 5.52 -5.59 0.48
N THR A 119 5.88 -5.95 1.70
CA THR A 119 7.07 -6.75 2.02
C THR A 119 6.65 -8.18 2.36
N TRP A 120 7.63 -9.06 2.48
CA TRP A 120 7.46 -10.45 2.85
C TRP A 120 8.65 -10.90 3.71
N ASP A 121 8.45 -11.94 4.52
CA ASP A 121 9.49 -12.53 5.35
C ASP A 121 10.34 -13.56 4.59
N ASP A 122 11.26 -14.21 5.29
CA ASP A 122 12.00 -15.34 4.75
C ASP A 122 11.12 -16.60 4.70
N TRP A 123 10.69 -16.97 3.49
CA TRP A 123 9.84 -18.12 3.25
C TRP A 123 10.51 -19.46 3.57
N THR A 124 11.83 -19.45 3.75
CA THR A 124 12.62 -20.66 4.05
C THR A 124 12.78 -20.93 5.53
N SER A 125 12.27 -20.06 6.41
CA SER A 125 12.35 -20.25 7.85
C SER A 125 11.39 -21.37 8.32
N GLU A 126 11.83 -22.14 9.33
CA GLU A 126 10.97 -23.16 9.96
C GLU A 126 9.73 -22.55 10.64
N GLU A 127 9.81 -21.29 11.07
CA GLU A 127 8.70 -20.55 11.70
C GLU A 127 7.56 -20.24 10.72
N ASN A 128 7.83 -20.28 9.41
CA ASN A 128 6.89 -19.88 8.36
C ASN A 128 6.20 -21.04 7.64
N ASP A 129 6.39 -22.28 8.11
CA ASP A 129 5.85 -23.53 7.54
C ASP A 129 6.05 -23.64 6.02
N GLY A 130 7.11 -23.01 5.49
CA GLY A 130 7.44 -22.96 4.07
C GLY A 130 6.53 -22.08 3.18
N VAL A 131 5.63 -21.27 3.75
CA VAL A 131 4.64 -20.48 2.99
C VAL A 131 4.80 -18.96 3.18
N GLY A 132 5.27 -18.52 4.35
CA GLY A 132 5.63 -17.11 4.61
C GLY A 132 4.45 -16.14 4.70
N HIS A 133 4.78 -14.86 4.88
CA HIS A 133 3.82 -13.77 5.08
C HIS A 133 3.97 -12.66 4.04
N TYR A 134 2.86 -11.99 3.74
CA TYR A 134 2.85 -10.71 3.04
C TYR A 134 2.34 -9.62 3.98
N ALA A 135 2.97 -8.45 3.96
CA ALA A 135 2.54 -7.31 4.76
C ALA A 135 2.50 -6.02 3.94
N VAL A 136 1.36 -5.32 3.98
CA VAL A 136 1.23 -3.95 3.50
C VAL A 136 1.32 -2.99 4.68
N THR A 137 1.58 -1.71 4.42
CA THR A 137 1.48 -0.70 5.47
C THR A 137 0.03 -0.50 5.91
N GLU A 138 -0.18 -0.07 7.15
CA GLU A 138 -1.51 0.27 7.69
C GLU A 138 -2.29 1.25 6.81
N ALA A 139 -1.61 2.27 6.27
CA ALA A 139 -2.22 3.25 5.37
C ALA A 139 -2.75 2.60 4.08
N THR A 140 -1.98 1.67 3.52
CA THR A 140 -2.38 0.90 2.33
C THR A 140 -3.50 -0.08 2.67
N HIS A 141 -3.42 -0.78 3.81
CA HIS A 141 -4.47 -1.69 4.28
C HIS A 141 -5.81 -0.99 4.42
N ARG A 142 -5.85 0.16 5.11
CA ARG A 142 -7.06 0.98 5.23
C ARG A 142 -7.59 1.43 3.87
N SER A 143 -6.71 1.83 2.95
CA SER A 143 -7.11 2.25 1.61
C SER A 143 -7.70 1.09 0.79
N LEU A 144 -7.17 -0.13 0.95
CA LEU A 144 -7.75 -1.34 0.38
C LEU A 144 -9.15 -1.63 0.96
N ARG A 145 -9.32 -1.51 2.27
CA ARG A 145 -10.62 -1.72 2.94
C ARG A 145 -11.69 -0.77 2.43
N ILE A 146 -11.36 0.52 2.29
CA ILE A 146 -12.24 1.52 1.69
C ILE A 146 -12.64 1.10 0.26
N PHE A 147 -11.67 0.73 -0.59
CA PHE A 147 -11.96 0.32 -1.97
C PHE A 147 -12.92 -0.88 -2.05
N PHE A 148 -12.79 -1.85 -1.15
CA PHE A 148 -13.66 -3.03 -1.11
C PHE A 148 -14.95 -2.83 -0.29
N ASN A 149 -15.23 -1.62 0.21
CA ASN A 149 -16.38 -1.29 1.07
C ASN A 149 -16.43 -2.14 2.35
N LEU A 150 -15.25 -2.38 2.95
CA LEU A 150 -15.11 -3.05 4.24
C LEU A 150 -15.08 -2.05 5.40
N ASP A 151 -14.94 -0.75 5.10
CA ASP A 151 -14.97 0.41 6.00
C ASP A 151 -15.74 1.58 5.37
#